data_AF-A0A9E1IAC3-F1
#
_entry.id   AF-A0A9E1IAC3-F1
#
_cell.length_a   1.000
_cell.length_b   1.000
_cell.length_c   1.000
_cell.angle_alpha   90.00
_cell.angle_beta   90.00
_cell.angle_gamma   90.00
#
_symmetry.space_group_name_H-M   'P 1'
#
loop_
_entity.id
_entity.type
_entity.pdbx_description
1 polymer ?
#
loop_
_entity_poly.entity_id
_entity_poly.type
_entity_poly.pdbx_seq_one_letter_code
_entity_poly.pdbx_strand_id
1 'polypeptide(L)'
;MNRTWPCLVATMAACSISPVEAGDITMELSFTDDSVDVGDELEWTVTLTNHSTTEVVIVRPLDGSFAGMREPYWSLELLDEGGEIVDHALGFGPEGRCGMTNPLQPEDKHRLKPSKSLTLAGKDLEWVPPQRVLESA
;
A
#
# COMPACT_ATOMS: atom_id res chain seq x y z
N MET A 1 -8.62 -2.04 -32.11
CA MET A 1 -9.70 -2.53 -31.23
C MET A 1 -9.59 -1.75 -29.92
N ASN A 2 -10.40 -0.70 -29.77
CA ASN A 2 -10.41 0.16 -28.59
C ASN A 2 -11.18 -0.55 -27.46
N ARG A 3 -10.55 -0.70 -26.29
CA ARG A 3 -11.24 -1.10 -25.06
C ARG A 3 -11.36 0.12 -24.15
N THR A 4 -12.53 0.73 -24.18
CA THR A 4 -13.02 1.70 -23.20
C THR A 4 -13.33 0.99 -21.89
N TRP A 5 -12.75 1.47 -20.79
CA TRP A 5 -13.07 1.04 -19.43
C TRP A 5 -14.17 1.96 -18.85
N PRO A 6 -15.19 1.43 -18.15
CA PRO A 6 -16.33 2.23 -17.71
C PRO A 6 -16.01 3.05 -16.46
N CYS A 7 -16.45 4.31 -16.47
CA CYS A 7 -16.60 5.17 -15.31
C CYS A 7 -17.43 4.48 -14.20
N LEU A 8 -16.96 4.52 -12.96
CA LEU A 8 -17.83 4.42 -11.79
C LEU A 8 -18.01 5.83 -11.21
N VAL A 9 -19.20 6.40 -11.41
CA VAL A 9 -19.63 7.65 -10.77
C VAL A 9 -20.24 7.28 -9.42
N ALA A 10 -19.56 7.63 -8.32
CA ALA A 10 -20.14 7.60 -6.99
C ALA A 10 -20.54 9.02 -6.58
N THR A 11 -21.83 9.33 -6.64
CA THR A 11 -22.39 10.59 -6.12
C THR A 11 -22.74 10.41 -4.65
N MET A 12 -21.89 10.91 -3.75
CA MET A 12 -22.31 11.35 -2.41
C MET A 12 -21.55 12.61 -2.01
N ALA A 13 -22.28 13.66 -1.67
CA ALA A 13 -21.71 14.93 -1.25
C ALA A 13 -21.13 14.82 0.18
N ALA A 14 -19.81 14.83 0.29
CA ALA A 14 -19.04 15.54 1.33
C ALA A 14 -17.54 15.43 1.00
N CYS A 15 -16.89 16.58 0.77
CA CYS A 15 -15.49 16.73 0.34
C CYS A 15 -15.19 16.18 -1.06
N SER A 16 -15.23 17.07 -2.06
CA SER A 16 -14.77 16.80 -3.43
C SER A 16 -13.25 16.58 -3.44
N ILE A 17 -12.83 15.37 -3.12
CA ILE A 17 -11.53 14.86 -3.55
C ILE A 17 -11.81 14.23 -4.92
N SER A 18 -11.52 14.97 -6.00
CA SER A 18 -11.49 14.38 -7.33
C SER A 18 -10.52 13.20 -7.32
N PRO A 19 -10.81 12.06 -7.99
CA PRO A 19 -9.80 11.05 -8.19
C PRO A 19 -8.62 11.73 -8.88
N VAL A 20 -7.47 11.68 -8.22
CA VAL A 20 -6.21 12.07 -8.83
C VAL A 20 -6.00 11.10 -10.00
N GLU A 21 -5.72 11.62 -11.19
CA GLU A 21 -5.52 10.75 -12.35
C GLU A 21 -4.38 9.77 -12.03
N ALA A 22 -4.53 8.52 -12.47
CA ALA A 22 -3.50 7.49 -12.32
C ALA A 22 -2.26 7.92 -13.13
N GLY A 23 -1.37 8.68 -12.50
CA GLY A 23 -0.26 9.38 -13.13
C GLY A 23 0.23 10.60 -12.34
N ASP A 24 -0.64 11.25 -11.55
CA ASP A 24 -0.19 12.39 -10.76
C ASP A 24 0.37 11.98 -9.38
N ILE A 25 0.21 10.72 -8.96
CA ILE A 25 0.91 10.16 -7.81
C ILE A 25 1.84 9.06 -8.30
N THR A 26 3.13 9.16 -7.97
CA THR A 26 4.06 8.03 -8.12
C THR A 26 4.29 7.36 -6.78
N MET A 27 4.45 6.04 -6.81
CA MET A 27 4.85 5.21 -5.69
C MET A 27 6.14 4.50 -6.08
N GLU A 28 7.18 4.67 -5.28
CA GLU A 28 8.46 4.00 -5.44
C GLU A 28 8.68 3.10 -4.23
N LEU A 29 8.91 1.81 -4.47
CA LEU A 29 9.25 0.83 -3.45
C LEU A 29 10.75 0.53 -3.55
N SER A 30 11.44 0.60 -2.42
CA SER A 30 12.86 0.24 -2.30
C SER A 30 13.06 -0.69 -1.13
N PHE A 31 13.94 -1.66 -1.29
CA PHE A 31 14.41 -2.52 -0.21
C PHE A 31 15.76 -2.04 0.27
N THR A 32 16.08 -2.29 1.54
CA THR A 32 17.41 -1.97 2.09
C THR A 32 18.49 -2.86 1.46
N ASP A 33 18.13 -4.12 1.18
CA ASP A 33 19.02 -5.14 0.64
C ASP A 33 18.59 -5.55 -0.77
N ASP A 34 19.57 -5.71 -1.66
CA ASP A 34 19.36 -6.10 -3.06
C ASP A 34 19.14 -7.63 -3.23
N SER A 35 19.40 -8.39 -2.17
CA SER A 35 19.21 -9.84 -2.08
C SER A 35 18.83 -10.21 -0.66
N VAL A 36 17.90 -11.14 -0.51
CA VAL A 36 17.45 -11.65 0.80
C VAL A 36 17.46 -13.17 0.79
N ASP A 37 17.94 -13.78 1.86
CA ASP A 37 17.91 -15.22 2.07
C ASP A 37 16.67 -15.61 2.89
N VAL A 38 16.30 -16.89 2.81
CA VAL A 38 15.22 -17.45 3.62
C VAL A 38 15.53 -17.24 5.11
N GLY A 39 14.57 -16.68 5.83
CA GLY A 39 14.67 -16.37 7.26
C GLY A 39 15.10 -14.95 7.57
N ASP A 40 15.59 -14.19 6.58
CA ASP A 40 15.95 -12.78 6.72
C ASP A 40 14.72 -11.91 6.97
N GLU A 41 14.96 -10.78 7.63
CA GLU A 41 13.95 -9.74 7.80
C GLU A 41 14.02 -8.76 6.64
N LEU A 42 12.89 -8.58 5.97
CA LEU A 42 12.77 -7.71 4.80
C LEU A 42 12.48 -6.27 5.24
N GLU A 43 13.50 -5.40 5.14
CA GLU A 43 13.33 -3.97 5.32
C GLU A 43 12.96 -3.29 3.98
N TRP A 44 11.84 -2.57 3.96
CA TRP A 44 11.37 -1.82 2.80
C TRP A 44 10.96 -0.39 3.15
N THR A 45 11.02 0.46 2.14
CA THR A 45 10.57 1.85 2.16
C THR A 45 9.71 2.13 0.93
N VAL A 46 8.57 2.79 1.13
CA VAL A 46 7.72 3.32 0.07
C VAL A 46 7.77 4.84 0.07
N THR A 47 8.08 5.44 -1.07
CA THR A 47 8.00 6.88 -1.28
C THR A 47 6.85 7.20 -2.22
N LEU A 48 5.89 7.98 -1.71
CA LEU A 48 4.78 8.53 -2.48
C LEU A 48 5.10 9.96 -2.87
N THR A 49 4.99 10.32 -4.14
CA THR A 49 5.22 11.69 -4.62
C THR A 49 4.00 12.24 -5.33
N ASN A 50 3.55 13.43 -4.93
CA ASN A 50 2.44 14.14 -5.56
C ASN A 50 2.95 15.08 -6.66
N HIS A 51 2.74 14.71 -7.92
CA HIS A 51 3.02 15.49 -9.12
C HIS A 51 1.83 16.33 -9.60
N SER A 52 0.66 16.19 -8.98
CA SER A 52 -0.52 16.97 -9.33
C SER A 52 -0.35 18.45 -8.94
N THR A 53 -1.24 19.28 -9.46
CA THR A 53 -1.34 20.70 -9.08
C THR A 53 -2.17 20.93 -7.82
N THR A 54 -2.76 19.89 -7.23
CA THR A 54 -3.68 19.97 -6.09
C THR A 54 -3.17 19.17 -4.90
N GLU A 55 -3.73 19.47 -3.72
CA GLU A 55 -3.48 18.64 -2.53
C GLU A 55 -4.21 17.30 -2.65
N VAL A 56 -3.54 16.23 -2.25
CA VAL A 56 -4.09 14.88 -2.26
C VAL A 56 -4.14 14.30 -0.85
N VAL A 57 -5.08 13.41 -0.60
CA VAL A 57 -5.21 12.72 0.68
C VAL A 57 -4.72 11.29 0.51
N ILE A 58 -3.68 10.95 1.26
CA ILE A 58 -3.10 9.61 1.36
C ILE A 58 -3.50 9.02 2.70
N VAL A 59 -3.90 7.76 2.70
CA VAL A 59 -4.08 6.98 3.93
C VAL A 59 -2.95 5.97 4.00
N ARG A 60 -2.17 6.02 5.09
CA ARG A 60 -1.08 5.08 5.33
C ARG A 60 -1.64 3.67 5.57
N PRO A 61 -0.86 2.60 5.37
CA PRO A 61 -1.30 1.27 5.76
C PRO A 61 -1.65 1.26 7.26
N LEU A 62 -2.85 0.77 7.57
CA LEU A 62 -3.32 0.57 8.94
C LEU A 62 -3.47 -0.93 9.20
N ASP A 63 -3.79 -1.29 10.44
CA ASP A 63 -4.16 -2.66 10.76
C ASP A 63 -5.27 -3.17 9.81
N GLY A 64 -5.10 -4.36 9.26
CA GLY A 64 -6.00 -4.93 8.26
C GLY A 64 -5.88 -4.38 6.83
N SER A 65 -5.13 -3.31 6.56
CA SER A 65 -4.94 -2.80 5.18
C SER A 65 -4.24 -3.82 4.27
N PHE A 66 -3.24 -4.55 4.78
CA PHE A 66 -2.50 -5.57 4.03
C PHE A 66 -3.26 -6.89 3.84
N ALA A 67 -4.33 -7.10 4.61
CA ALA A 67 -5.12 -8.33 4.58
C ALA A 67 -6.45 -8.15 3.83
N GLY A 68 -6.65 -7.03 3.14
CA GLY A 68 -7.92 -6.72 2.48
C GLY A 68 -9.10 -6.50 3.44
N MET A 69 -8.84 -6.38 4.76
CA MET A 69 -9.88 -6.22 5.78
C MET A 69 -10.28 -4.76 6.00
N ARG A 70 -9.52 -3.81 5.44
CA ARG A 70 -9.76 -2.37 5.57
C ARG A 70 -9.48 -1.64 4.26
N GLU A 71 -10.33 -0.68 3.94
CA GLU A 71 -10.10 0.28 2.85
C GLU A 71 -9.40 1.56 3.36
N PRO A 72 -8.43 2.11 2.61
CA PRO A 72 -7.88 1.53 1.38
C PRO A 72 -7.01 0.30 1.65
N TYR A 73 -7.10 -0.65 0.73
CA TYR A 73 -6.27 -1.84 0.69
C TYR A 73 -4.84 -1.51 0.27
N TRP A 74 -3.87 -2.26 0.79
CA TRP A 74 -2.48 -2.26 0.36
C TRP A 74 -2.06 -3.70 0.04
N SER A 75 -1.52 -3.96 -1.15
CA SER A 75 -0.79 -5.22 -1.44
C SER A 75 0.71 -4.98 -1.38
N LEU A 76 1.45 -5.97 -0.88
CA LEU A 76 2.85 -6.15 -1.22
C LEU A 76 2.99 -7.58 -1.75
N GLU A 77 3.18 -7.68 -3.07
CA GLU A 77 3.29 -8.96 -3.78
C GLU A 77 4.76 -9.20 -4.09
N LEU A 78 5.25 -10.39 -3.73
CA LEU A 78 6.56 -10.86 -4.17
C LEU A 78 6.37 -11.81 -5.33
N LEU A 79 7.22 -11.65 -6.34
CA LEU A 79 7.24 -12.47 -7.52
C LEU A 79 8.47 -13.38 -7.45
N ASP A 80 8.32 -14.64 -7.81
CA ASP A 80 9.46 -15.53 -8.00
C ASP A 80 10.23 -15.19 -9.29
N GLU A 81 11.30 -15.95 -9.58
CA GLU A 81 12.09 -15.77 -10.82
C GLU A 81 11.26 -15.98 -12.10
N GLY A 82 10.14 -16.70 -12.02
CA GLY A 82 9.20 -16.92 -13.11
C GLY A 82 8.17 -15.80 -13.28
N GLY A 83 8.12 -14.85 -12.36
CA GLY A 83 7.10 -13.79 -12.33
C GLY A 83 5.75 -14.25 -11.75
N GLU A 84 5.71 -15.39 -11.05
CA GLU A 84 4.52 -15.86 -10.35
C GLU A 84 4.48 -15.27 -8.94
N ILE A 85 3.26 -14.94 -8.46
CA ILE A 85 3.08 -14.39 -7.11
C ILE A 85 3.38 -15.49 -6.09
N VAL A 86 4.31 -15.21 -5.18
CA VAL A 86 4.59 -16.07 -4.03
C VAL A 86 3.59 -15.73 -2.93
N ASP A 87 2.56 -16.58 -2.79
CA ASP A 87 1.56 -16.44 -1.74
C ASP A 87 2.21 -16.46 -0.35
N HIS A 88 1.78 -15.54 0.51
CA HIS A 88 2.23 -15.45 1.90
C HIS A 88 3.76 -15.34 2.08
N ALA A 89 4.51 -14.87 1.09
CA ALA A 89 5.97 -14.74 1.13
C ALA A 89 6.52 -13.98 2.36
N LEU A 90 5.70 -13.10 2.94
CA LEU A 90 6.02 -12.28 4.11
C LEU A 90 5.36 -12.79 5.41
N GLY A 91 4.75 -13.97 5.39
CA GLY A 91 4.07 -14.56 6.53
C GLY A 91 2.70 -13.95 6.86
N PHE A 92 2.09 -13.18 5.95
CA PHE A 92 0.69 -12.74 6.09
C PHE A 92 -0.27 -13.91 5.84
N GLY A 93 -0.32 -14.87 6.76
CA GLY A 93 -1.26 -15.99 6.68
C GLY A 93 -2.72 -15.52 6.87
N PRO A 94 -3.69 -16.19 6.24
CA PRO A 94 -5.11 -15.84 6.33
C PRO A 94 -5.69 -16.05 7.75
N GLU A 95 -4.96 -16.73 8.64
CA GLU A 95 -5.49 -17.19 9.93
C GLU A 95 -5.13 -16.31 11.14
N GLY A 96 -4.47 -15.17 10.94
CA GLY A 96 -3.73 -14.55 12.05
C GLY A 96 -4.35 -13.34 12.75
N ARG A 97 -5.19 -12.53 12.08
CA ARG A 97 -5.56 -11.22 12.64
C ARG A 97 -7.04 -10.90 12.43
N CYS A 98 -7.73 -10.63 13.53
CA CYS A 98 -8.96 -9.83 13.49
C CYS A 98 -8.53 -8.39 13.21
N GLY A 99 -8.42 -8.02 11.94
CA GLY A 99 -8.09 -6.64 11.57
C GLY A 99 -9.14 -5.70 12.14
N MET A 100 -8.71 -4.66 12.83
CA MET A 100 -9.63 -3.64 13.32
C MET A 100 -10.26 -2.94 12.12
N THR A 101 -11.53 -3.21 11.81
CA THR A 101 -12.25 -2.63 10.66
C THR A 101 -12.85 -1.26 10.96
N ASN A 102 -12.36 -0.59 12.03
CA ASN A 102 -12.87 0.69 12.46
C ASN A 102 -12.81 1.71 11.30
N PRO A 103 -13.84 2.58 11.18
CA PRO A 103 -13.85 3.64 10.17
C PRO A 103 -12.59 4.50 10.26
N LEU A 104 -12.11 4.96 9.10
CA LEU A 104 -11.00 5.90 9.00
C LEU A 104 -11.29 7.16 9.81
N GLN A 105 -10.39 7.48 10.71
CA GLN A 105 -10.42 8.72 11.47
C GLN A 105 -9.70 9.85 10.72
N PRO A 106 -9.96 11.13 11.06
CA PRO A 106 -9.26 12.25 10.45
C PRO A 106 -7.73 12.16 10.55
N GLU A 107 -7.19 11.62 11.64
CA GLU A 107 -5.77 11.41 11.89
C GLU A 107 -5.11 10.36 10.98
N ASP A 108 -5.89 9.44 10.41
CA ASP A 108 -5.41 8.44 9.46
C ASP A 108 -5.09 9.05 8.09
N LYS A 109 -5.60 10.26 7.83
CA LYS A 109 -5.51 10.96 6.54
C LYS A 109 -4.32 11.90 6.53
N HIS A 110 -3.35 11.62 5.67
CA HIS A 110 -2.22 12.48 5.42
C HIS A 110 -2.47 13.36 4.19
N ARG A 111 -2.32 14.69 4.36
CA ARG A 111 -2.45 15.65 3.28
C ARG A 111 -1.10 15.90 2.62
N LEU A 112 -0.96 15.46 1.38
CA LEU A 112 0.25 15.61 0.60
C LEU A 112 0.09 16.76 -0.41
N LYS A 113 0.79 17.85 -0.17
CA LYS A 113 0.77 19.05 -1.04
C LYS A 113 1.41 18.79 -2.41
N PRO A 114 1.12 19.61 -3.42
CA PRO A 114 1.81 19.56 -4.72
C PRO A 114 3.33 19.52 -4.59
N SER A 115 3.97 18.69 -5.40
CA SER A 115 5.42 18.49 -5.47
C SER A 115 6.06 18.07 -4.13
N LYS A 116 5.30 17.46 -3.24
CA LYS A 116 5.79 16.89 -1.98
C LYS A 116 5.76 15.39 -2.01
N SER A 117 6.64 14.81 -1.21
CA SER A 117 6.76 13.37 -1.03
C SER A 117 6.52 12.98 0.42
N LEU A 118 5.97 11.79 0.59
CA LEU A 118 5.78 11.11 1.87
C LEU A 118 6.53 9.78 1.79
N THR A 119 7.43 9.55 2.74
CA THR A 119 8.18 8.29 2.86
C THR A 119 7.64 7.49 4.03
N LEU A 120 7.39 6.20 3.81
CA LEU A 120 6.89 5.23 4.77
C LEU A 120 7.89 4.07 4.84
N ALA A 121 8.49 3.83 5.99
CA ALA A 121 9.30 2.62 6.21
C ALA A 121 8.43 1.54 6.85
N GLY A 122 8.54 0.30 6.38
CA GLY A 122 7.75 -0.82 6.92
C GLY A 122 7.92 -1.00 8.43
N LYS A 123 9.14 -0.83 8.93
CA LYS A 123 9.47 -0.92 10.36
C LYS A 123 8.84 0.14 11.25
N ASP A 124 8.45 1.28 10.68
CA ASP A 124 7.80 2.37 11.42
C ASP A 124 6.28 2.17 11.51
N LEU A 125 5.74 1.13 10.88
CA LEU A 125 4.32 0.79 10.90
C LEU A 125 4.06 -0.24 12.01
N GLU A 126 3.58 0.25 13.16
CA GLU A 126 3.34 -0.52 14.40
C GLU A 126 2.54 -1.84 14.20
N TRP A 127 1.70 -1.90 13.17
CA TRP A 127 0.83 -3.03 12.89
C TRP A 127 1.39 -4.01 11.86
N VAL A 128 2.49 -3.67 11.19
CA VAL A 128 3.16 -4.54 10.22
C VAL A 128 4.12 -5.44 11.00
N PRO A 129 3.87 -6.77 11.07
CA PRO A 129 4.82 -7.67 11.70
C PRO A 129 6.16 -7.63 10.94
N PRO A 130 7.29 -7.92 11.61
CA PRO A 130 8.57 -8.09 10.93
C PRO A 130 8.39 -9.11 9.82
N GLN A 131 8.65 -8.68 8.60
CA GLN A 131 8.38 -9.45 7.41
C GLN A 131 9.55 -10.41 7.20
N ARG A 132 9.31 -11.70 7.37
CA ARG A 132 10.35 -12.71 7.15
C ARG A 132 10.19 -13.34 5.80
N VAL A 133 11.29 -13.50 5.09
CA VAL A 133 11.33 -14.25 3.83
C VAL A 133 11.13 -15.72 4.15
N LEU A 134 10.06 -16.31 3.60
CA LEU A 134 9.76 -17.74 3.74
C LEU A 134 10.07 -18.47 2.43
N GLU A 135 10.47 -19.74 2.51
CA GLU A 135 10.52 -20.61 1.32
C GLU A 135 9.12 -20.79 0.75
N SER A 136 9.01 -20.71 -0.58
CA SER A 136 7.80 -21.14 -1.29
C SER A 136 7.63 -22.65 -1.10
N ALA A 137 6.48 -23.08 -0.60
CA ALA A 137 6.14 -24.50 -0.42
C ALA A 137 5.85 -25.22 -1.74
#